data_AF-A0A7C7I5E3-F1
#
_entry.id   AF-A0A7C7I5E3-F1
#
_cell.length_a   1.000
_cell.length_b   1.000
_cell.length_c   1.000
_cell.angle_alpha   90.00
_cell.angle_beta   90.00
_cell.angle_gamma   90.00
#
_symmetry.space_group_name_H-M   'P 1'
#
loop_
_entity.id
_entity.type
_entity.pdbx_description
1 polymer ?
#
loop_
_entity_poly.entity_id
_entity_poly.type
_entity_poly.pdbx_seq_one_letter_code
_entity_poly.pdbx_strand_id
1 'polypeptide(L)' 'MQPIIKRLDKIETLLKNRTKDKWLNLMQACDYTSLSTSTLRRAVASGRLKVSKEAGKLIFRKQWLDKWLSS' A
#
# COMPACT_ATOMS: atom_id res chain seq x y z
N MET A 1 10.97 34.48 -14.81
CA MET A 1 11.07 33.00 -14.70
C MET A 1 11.33 32.65 -13.24
N GLN A 2 10.30 32.24 -12.49
CA GLN A 2 10.42 32.10 -11.04
C GLN A 2 11.03 30.74 -10.66
N PRO A 3 12.26 30.69 -10.12
CA PRO A 3 12.98 29.45 -9.82
C PRO A 3 12.29 28.60 -8.74
N ILE A 4 11.40 29.22 -7.96
CA ILE A 4 10.62 28.58 -6.90
C ILE A 4 9.58 27.62 -7.48
N ILE A 5 8.83 28.02 -8.52
CA ILE A 5 7.79 27.18 -9.14
C ILE A 5 8.41 25.91 -9.72
N LYS A 6 9.54 26.05 -10.43
CA LYS A 6 10.28 24.90 -10.98
C LYS A 6 10.77 23.92 -9.90
N ARG A 7 11.13 24.41 -8.71
CA ARG A 7 11.50 23.57 -7.57
C ARG A 7 10.27 22.87 -6.99
N LEU A 8 9.13 23.56 -6.90
CA LEU A 8 7.87 22.98 -6.45
C LEU A 8 7.42 21.82 -7.35
N ASP A 9 7.40 22.02 -8.68
CA ASP A 9 7.01 20.99 -9.64
C ASP A 9 7.93 19.76 -9.56
N LYS A 10 9.24 19.99 -9.33
CA LYS A 10 10.21 18.91 -9.16
C LYS A 10 9.94 18.11 -7.88
N ILE A 11 9.64 18.78 -6.77
CA ILE A 11 9.27 18.12 -5.51
C ILE A 11 7.98 17.32 -5.68
N GLU A 12 6.96 17.89 -6.33
CA GLU A 12 5.69 17.23 -6.60
C GLU A 12 5.86 15.97 -7.47
N THR A 13 6.67 16.06 -8.52
CA THR A 13 6.96 14.93 -9.41
C THR A 13 7.68 13.80 -8.69
N LEU A 14 8.65 14.13 -7.82
CA LEU A 14 9.37 13.15 -7.02
C LEU A 14 8.47 12.44 -5.99
N LEU A 15 7.52 13.17 -5.39
CA LEU A 15 6.50 12.62 -4.50
C LEU A 15 5.52 11.69 -5.24
N LYS A 16 5.03 12.12 -6.41
CA LYS A 16 4.14 11.31 -7.26
C LYS A 16 4.79 10.02 -7.75
N ASN A 17 6.10 10.03 -8.05
CA ASN A 17 6.79 8.82 -8.50
C ASN A 17 7.12 7.84 -7.36
N ARG A 18 7.26 8.30 -6.12
CA ARG A 18 7.49 7.41 -4.95
C ARG A 18 6.27 6.58 -4.54
N THR A 19 5.08 6.96 -4.98
CA THR A 19 3.80 6.39 -4.52
C THR A 19 3.21 5.35 -5.48
N LYS A 20 3.75 5.22 -6.69
CA LYS A 20 3.34 4.21 -7.66
C LYS A 20 3.85 2.84 -7.21
N ASP A 21 2.95 2.06 -6.63
CA ASP A 21 3.07 0.61 -6.39
C ASP A 21 4.19 0.15 -5.46
N LYS A 22 4.27 0.78 -4.27
CA LYS A 22 4.92 0.10 -3.15
C LYS A 22 4.06 -1.08 -2.70
N TRP A 23 4.60 -2.27 -2.89
CA TRP A 23 4.21 -3.46 -2.16
C TRP A 23 4.32 -3.21 -0.66
N LEU A 24 3.28 -3.57 0.08
CA LEU A 24 3.18 -3.42 1.53
C LEU A 24 3.44 -4.75 2.20
N ASN A 25 4.28 -4.77 3.23
CA ASN A 25 4.38 -5.93 4.11
C ASN A 25 3.16 -5.99 5.07
N LEU A 26 3.05 -7.07 5.85
CA LEU A 26 1.93 -7.24 6.78
C LEU A 26 1.77 -6.08 7.77
N MET A 27 2.88 -5.56 8.32
CA MET A 27 2.82 -4.48 9.32
C MET A 27 2.39 -3.16 8.68
N GLN A 28 2.93 -2.83 7.51
CA GLN A 28 2.51 -1.68 6.72
C GLN A 28 1.05 -1.78 6.27
N ALA A 29 0.55 -2.99 5.98
CA ALA A 29 -0.86 -3.21 5.70
C ALA A 29 -1.73 -3.02 6.94
N CYS A 30 -1.25 -3.37 8.14
CA CYS A 30 -1.92 -3.06 9.40
C CYS A 30 -2.01 -1.54 9.58
N ASP A 31 -0.89 -0.83 9.44
CA ASP A 31 -0.84 0.62 9.57
C ASP A 31 -1.76 1.31 8.54
N TYR A 32 -1.80 0.79 7.31
CA TYR A 32 -2.65 1.33 6.25
C TYR A 32 -4.15 1.11 6.51
N THR A 33 -4.52 -0.08 6.98
CA THR A 33 -5.93 -0.44 7.21
C THR A 33 -6.43 -0.07 8.61
N SER A 34 -5.54 0.33 9.52
CA SER A 34 -5.80 0.49 10.95
C SER A 34 -6.37 -0.77 11.63
N LEU A 35 -6.11 -1.95 11.05
CA LEU A 35 -6.56 -3.24 11.56
C LEU A 35 -5.41 -4.04 12.17
N SER A 36 -5.76 -5.01 13.02
CA SER A 36 -4.78 -5.91 13.61
C SER A 36 -4.22 -6.92 12.60
N THR A 37 -3.02 -7.41 12.88
CA THR A 37 -2.36 -8.47 12.11
C THR A 37 -3.21 -9.75 12.04
N SER A 38 -3.96 -10.07 13.09
CA SER A 38 -4.82 -11.24 13.17
C SER A 38 -6.03 -11.12 12.23
N THR A 39 -6.62 -9.93 12.11
CA THR A 39 -7.72 -9.67 11.16
C THR A 39 -7.25 -9.83 9.72
N LEU A 40 -6.10 -9.24 9.37
CA LEU A 40 -5.51 -9.37 8.03
C LEU A 40 -5.16 -10.82 7.70
N ARG A 41 -4.54 -11.57 8.62
CA ARG A 41 -4.25 -13.00 8.43
C ARG A 41 -5.51 -13.83 8.24
N ARG A 42 -6.57 -13.55 9.01
CA ARG A 42 -7.87 -14.22 8.87
C ARG A 42 -8.51 -13.90 7.51
N ALA A 43 -8.46 -12.65 7.07
CA ALA A 43 -8.98 -12.24 5.77
C ALA A 43 -8.25 -12.96 4.62
N VAL A 44 -6.92 -13.07 4.70
CA VAL A 44 -6.10 -13.85 3.76
C VAL A 44 -6.44 -15.34 3.81
N ALA A 45 -6.55 -15.94 4.99
CA ALA A 45 -6.90 -17.35 5.16
C ALA A 45 -8.29 -17.67 4.63
N SER A 46 -9.26 -16.75 4.80
CA SER A 46 -10.62 -16.87 4.26
C SER A 46 -10.73 -16.61 2.74
N GLY A 47 -9.63 -16.23 2.07
CA GLY A 47 -9.62 -15.92 0.64
C GLY A 47 -10.25 -14.57 0.26
N ARG A 48 -10.77 -13.80 1.23
CA ARG A 48 -11.40 -12.49 1.00
C ARG A 48 -10.41 -11.40 0.63
N LEU A 49 -9.17 -11.51 1.10
CA LEU A 49 -8.10 -10.54 0.81
C LEU A 49 -7.04 -11.16 -0.10
N LYS A 50 -6.85 -10.55 -1.28
CA LYS A 50 -5.80 -10.96 -2.22
C LYS A 50 -4.42 -10.60 -1.65
N VAL A 51 -3.48 -11.53 -1.75
CA VAL A 51 -2.11 -11.38 -1.26
C VAL A 51 -1.13 -12.06 -2.20
N SER A 52 0.08 -11.53 -2.29
CA SER A 52 1.21 -12.22 -2.92
C SER A 52 1.98 -12.95 -1.83
N LYS A 53 2.21 -14.25 -2.04
CA LYS A 53 2.96 -15.11 -1.13
C LYS A 53 4.29 -15.43 -1.78
N GLU A 54 5.29 -14.55 -1.61
CA GLU A 54 6.66 -14.85 -2.01
C GLU A 54 7.47 -15.31 -0.80
N ALA A 55 8.13 -16.46 -0.90
CA ALA A 55 9.03 -17.01 0.12
C ALA A 55 8.46 -17.00 1.56
N GLY A 56 7.15 -17.28 1.70
CA GLY A 56 6.46 -17.31 3.01
C GLY A 56 6.09 -15.93 3.58
N LYS A 57 6.41 -14.83 2.89
CA LYS A 57 6.02 -13.47 3.30
C LYS A 57 4.70 -13.08 2.65
N LEU A 58 3.84 -12.44 3.46
CA LEU A 58 2.60 -11.85 2.97
C LEU A 58 2.89 -10.43 2.48
N ILE A 59 2.64 -10.21 1.19
CA ILE A 59 2.86 -8.91 0.55
C ILE A 59 1.56 -8.46 -0.13
N PHE A 60 1.18 -7.22 0.14
CA PHE A 60 -0.09 -6.63 -0.27
C PHE A 60 0.13 -5.49 -1.26
N ARG A 61 -0.83 -5.27 -2.15
CA ARG A 61 -0.93 -4.03 -2.93
C ARG A 61 -2.01 -3.15 -2.31
N LYS A 62 -1.81 -1.83 -2.33
CA LYS A 62 -2.83 -0.87 -1.84
C LYS A 62 -4.19 -1.10 -2.48
N GLN A 63 -4.23 -1.23 -3.81
CA GLN A 63 -5.45 -1.49 -4.57
C GLN A 63 -6.23 -2.74 -4.10
N TRP A 64 -5.53 -3.77 -3.58
CA TRP A 64 -6.19 -4.97 -3.06
C TRP A 64 -6.79 -4.73 -1.68
N LEU A 65 -6.09 -3.96 -0.83
CA LEU A 65 -6.60 -3.54 0.47
C LEU A 65 -7.80 -2.60 0.29
N ASP A 66 -7.71 -1.63 -0.62
CA ASP A 66 -8.78 -0.68 -0.92
C ASP A 66 -10.04 -1.40 -1.43
N LYS A 67 -9.88 -2.32 -2.38
CA LYS A 67 -10.99 -3.14 -2.89
C LYS A 67 -11.61 -4.01 -1.79
N TRP A 68 -10.80 -4.54 -0.87
CA TRP A 68 -11.29 -5.36 0.22
C TRP A 68 -12.01 -4.54 1.30
N LEU A 69 -11.52 -3.35 1.63
CA LEU A 69 -12.14 -2.44 2.61
C LEU A 69 -13.42 -1.79 2.09
N SER A 70 -13.52 -1.55 0.78
CA SER A 70 -14.71 -1.01 0.13
C SER A 70 -15.78 -2.06 -0.17
N SER A 71 -15.52 -3.34 0.12
CA SER A 71 -16.41 -4.46 -0.20
C SER A 71 -17.34 -4.84 0.94
#